data_AF-A0A8S3EVV3-F1
#
_entry.id   AF-A0A8S3EVV3-F1
#
_cell.length_a   1.000
_cell.length_b   1.000
_cell.length_c   1.000
_cell.angle_alpha   90.00
_cell.angle_beta   90.00
_cell.angle_gamma   90.00
#
_symmetry.space_group_name_H-M   'P 1'
#
loop_
_entity.id
_entity.type
_entity.pdbx_description
1 polymer ?
#
loop_
_entity_poly.entity_id
_entity_poly.type
_entity_poly.pdbx_seq_one_letter_code
_entity_poly.pdbx_strand_id
1 'polypeptide(L)'
;MAHRRNCLILVFLIIVNKFYVDSRPLTLAKLQIQNCISQNVTRQPVIIDTDADVDDLWAILYALNVPTIDVLAITTVGNAYSKPLYSGSNVLTFLDLIGCSSGVAVGYGV
;
A
#
# COMPACT_ATOMS: atom_id res chain seq x y z
N MET A 1 -2.21 -40.67 3.84
CA MET A 1 -2.49 -39.71 2.76
C MET A 1 -2.25 -38.30 3.29
N ALA A 2 -1.29 -37.59 2.72
CA ALA A 2 -0.93 -36.23 3.07
C ALA A 2 -1.96 -35.22 2.53
N HIS A 3 -2.12 -34.05 3.18
CA HIS A 3 -1.56 -32.77 2.71
C HIS A 3 -2.38 -31.52 3.14
N ARG A 4 -1.77 -30.71 4.05
CA ARG A 4 -1.93 -29.25 4.35
C ARG A 4 -3.34 -28.74 4.74
N ARG A 5 -3.51 -27.76 5.65
CA ARG A 5 -2.84 -26.46 5.76
C ARG A 5 -2.91 -25.91 7.20
N ASN A 6 -1.80 -26.04 7.93
CA ASN A 6 -1.45 -25.13 9.03
C ASN A 6 -0.92 -23.83 8.40
N CYS A 7 -1.72 -22.76 8.38
CA CYS A 7 -1.25 -21.43 7.92
C CYS A 7 -1.70 -20.25 8.79
N LEU A 8 -2.56 -20.46 9.79
CA LEU A 8 -3.09 -19.36 10.61
C LEU A 8 -2.21 -18.95 11.80
N ILE A 9 -1.23 -19.77 12.21
CA ILE A 9 -0.39 -19.48 13.39
C ILE A 9 0.93 -18.77 13.04
N LEU A 10 1.36 -18.77 11.77
CA LEU A 10 2.68 -18.22 11.40
C LEU A 10 2.70 -16.68 11.25
N VAL A 11 1.55 -16.04 11.07
CA VAL A 11 1.48 -14.58 10.82
C VAL A 11 1.65 -13.76 12.11
N PHE A 12 1.25 -14.30 13.27
CA PHE A 12 1.37 -13.58 14.55
C PHE A 12 2.81 -13.50 15.07
N LEU A 13 3.70 -14.42 14.67
CA LEU A 13 5.07 -14.47 15.21
C LEU A 13 6.04 -13.48 14.53
N ILE A 14 5.69 -12.92 13.36
CA ILE A 14 6.56 -11.99 12.63
C ILE A 14 6.51 -10.58 13.24
N ILE A 15 5.44 -10.22 13.97
CA ILE A 15 5.28 -8.87 14.53
C ILE A 15 6.17 -8.64 15.78
N VAL A 16 6.52 -9.70 16.53
CA VAL A 16 7.30 -9.54 17.77
C VAL A 16 8.81 -9.50 17.52
N ASN A 17 9.31 -10.10 16.43
CA ASN A 17 10.75 -10.29 16.23
C ASN A 17 11.50 -9.08 15.64
N LYS A 18 10.81 -7.97 15.31
CA LYS A 18 11.46 -6.77 14.77
C LYS A 18 11.95 -5.79 15.85
N PHE A 19 11.79 -6.14 17.13
CA PHE A 19 12.28 -5.36 18.29
C PHE A 19 13.52 -5.99 18.95
N TYR A 20 14.42 -6.60 18.17
CA TYR A 20 15.77 -6.92 18.67
C TYR A 20 16.60 -5.62 18.72
N VAL A 21 16.59 -4.99 19.89
CA VAL A 21 17.41 -3.82 20.23
C VAL A 21 18.88 -4.26 20.28
N ASP A 22 19.61 -4.01 19.19
CA ASP A 22 21.06 -4.17 19.14
C ASP A 22 21.73 -2.98 19.88
N SER A 23 22.25 -3.28 21.06
CA SER A 23 22.89 -2.34 22.00
C SER A 23 24.33 -2.00 21.59
N ARG A 24 24.50 -1.31 20.47
CA ARG A 24 25.80 -0.71 20.08
C ARG A 24 25.86 0.77 20.48
N PRO A 25 27.00 1.26 21.00
CA PRO A 25 27.12 2.63 21.52
C PRO A 25 26.86 3.69 20.44
N LEU A 26 26.05 4.69 20.81
CA LEU A 26 25.47 5.78 20.00
C LEU A 26 26.48 6.70 19.27
N THR A 27 27.78 6.45 19.38
CA THR A 27 28.84 7.29 18.82
C THR A 27 29.15 7.00 17.34
N LEU A 28 29.02 5.75 16.87
CA LEU A 28 29.18 5.41 15.45
C LEU A 28 27.91 5.67 14.62
N ALA A 29 26.73 5.60 15.25
CA ALA A 29 25.46 5.89 14.59
C ALA A 29 25.38 7.34 14.07
N LYS A 30 25.94 8.31 14.79
CA LYS A 30 25.98 9.71 14.33
C LYS A 30 26.84 9.92 13.08
N LEU A 31 27.92 9.15 12.92
CA LEU A 31 28.79 9.20 11.73
C LEU A 31 28.15 8.52 10.50
N GLN A 32 27.30 7.52 10.70
CA GLN A 32 26.52 6.91 9.60
C GLN A 32 25.25 7.68 9.24
N ILE A 33 24.63 8.40 10.18
CA ILE A 33 23.42 9.20 9.91
C ILE A 33 23.71 10.40 9.00
N GLN A 34 24.90 10.99 9.06
CA GLN A 34 25.28 12.08 8.14
C GLN A 34 25.42 11.60 6.68
N ASN A 35 25.61 10.29 6.47
CA ASN A 35 25.82 9.65 5.16
C ASN A 35 24.66 8.75 4.72
N CYS A 36 23.57 8.63 5.47
CA CYS A 36 22.31 8.11 4.95
C CYS A 36 21.60 9.25 4.21
N ILE A 37 22.23 9.63 3.10
CA ILE A 37 21.65 10.07 1.85
C ILE A 37 20.28 10.74 2.05
N SER A 38 20.23 12.05 1.79
CA SER A 38 19.07 12.68 1.16
C SER A 38 18.70 11.82 -0.06
N GLN A 39 17.96 10.75 0.17
CA GLN A 39 17.37 9.97 -0.88
C GLN A 39 16.25 10.89 -1.31
N ASN A 40 16.52 11.68 -2.34
CA ASN A 40 15.46 12.05 -3.27
C ASN A 40 14.93 10.73 -3.83
N VAL A 41 14.14 10.01 -3.02
CA VAL A 41 13.40 8.84 -3.44
C VAL A 41 12.46 9.40 -4.48
N THR A 42 12.89 9.29 -5.73
CA THR A 42 12.10 9.75 -6.86
C THR A 42 10.90 8.83 -6.85
N ARG A 43 9.75 9.37 -6.43
CA ARG A 43 8.53 8.59 -6.40
C ARG A 43 8.18 8.28 -7.85
N GLN A 44 7.89 7.02 -8.12
CA GLN A 44 7.43 6.59 -9.42
C GLN A 44 5.96 7.03 -9.58
N PRO A 45 5.64 7.94 -10.51
CA PRO A 45 4.26 8.31 -10.77
C PRO A 45 3.52 7.13 -11.38
N VAL A 46 2.34 6.81 -10.85
CA VAL A 46 1.49 5.73 -11.35
C VAL A 46 0.04 6.18 -11.46
N ILE A 47 -0.66 5.58 -12.43
CA ILE A 47 -2.12 5.58 -12.52
C ILE A 47 -2.54 4.13 -12.30
N ILE A 48 -3.50 3.91 -11.41
CA ILE A 48 -4.04 2.57 -11.11
C ILE A 48 -5.36 2.41 -11.87
N ASP A 49 -5.47 1.39 -12.70
CA ASP A 49 -6.71 1.03 -13.40
C ASP A 49 -7.22 -0.30 -12.85
N THR A 50 -8.44 -0.33 -12.29
CA THR A 50 -8.92 -1.46 -11.49
C THR A 50 -10.45 -1.57 -11.51
N ASP A 51 -11.00 -2.75 -11.24
CA ASP A 51 -12.41 -2.97 -10.98
C ASP A 51 -12.83 -2.78 -9.51
N ALA A 52 -11.88 -2.45 -8.62
CA ALA A 52 -12.10 -2.04 -7.24
C ALA A 52 -12.91 -3.06 -6.39
N ASP A 53 -12.60 -4.34 -6.57
CA ASP A 53 -13.01 -5.39 -5.64
C ASP A 53 -12.15 -5.35 -4.37
N VAL A 54 -12.43 -6.22 -3.41
CA VAL A 54 -11.85 -6.13 -2.06
C VAL A 54 -10.31 -6.17 -2.07
N ASP A 55 -9.71 -7.00 -2.92
CA ASP A 55 -8.26 -7.11 -3.04
C ASP A 55 -7.62 -5.88 -3.69
N ASP A 56 -8.30 -5.22 -4.64
CA ASP A 56 -7.84 -3.97 -5.23
C ASP A 56 -7.79 -2.84 -4.22
N LEU A 57 -8.78 -2.75 -3.31
CA LEU A 57 -8.79 -1.74 -2.25
C LEU A 57 -7.58 -1.88 -1.33
N TRP A 58 -7.17 -3.11 -1.02
CA TRP A 58 -5.94 -3.37 -0.27
C TRP A 58 -4.68 -3.02 -1.07
N ALA A 59 -4.67 -3.28 -2.38
CA ALA A 59 -3.57 -2.90 -3.26
C ALA A 59 -3.43 -1.37 -3.37
N ILE A 60 -4.54 -0.64 -3.45
CA ILE A 60 -4.58 0.83 -3.40
C ILE A 60 -4.01 1.32 -2.08
N LEU A 61 -4.46 0.78 -0.94
CA LEU A 61 -3.93 1.17 0.37
C LEU A 61 -2.41 0.93 0.46
N TYR A 62 -1.96 -0.23 -0.03
CA TYR A 62 -0.53 -0.54 -0.09
C TYR A 62 0.21 0.50 -0.93
N ALA A 63 -0.24 0.77 -2.16
CA ALA A 63 0.40 1.73 -3.07
C ALA A 63 0.48 3.15 -2.48
N LEU A 64 -0.58 3.60 -1.80
CA LEU A 64 -0.63 4.92 -1.13
C LEU A 64 0.37 5.05 0.03
N ASN A 65 0.75 3.93 0.66
CA ASN A 65 1.69 3.91 1.79
C ASN A 65 3.14 3.62 1.39
N VAL A 66 3.40 3.28 0.12
CA VAL A 66 4.75 2.99 -0.35
C VAL A 66 5.47 4.30 -0.67
N PRO A 67 6.59 4.64 0.02
CA PRO A 67 7.27 5.92 -0.14
C PRO A 67 7.92 6.11 -1.52
N THR A 68 8.06 5.04 -2.31
CA THR A 68 8.61 5.08 -3.67
C THR A 68 7.55 5.21 -4.75
N ILE A 69 6.26 5.22 -4.42
CA ILE A 69 5.15 5.29 -5.39
C ILE A 69 4.39 6.61 -5.18
N ASP A 70 4.03 7.28 -6.27
CA ASP A 70 3.14 8.45 -6.27
C ASP A 70 1.90 8.16 -7.10
N VAL A 71 0.78 7.89 -6.42
CA VAL A 71 -0.49 7.57 -7.07
C VAL A 71 -1.13 8.87 -7.54
N LEU A 72 -1.13 9.11 -8.85
CA LEU A 72 -1.66 10.33 -9.46
C LEU A 72 -3.18 10.27 -9.62
N ALA A 73 -3.68 9.10 -10.02
CA ALA A 73 -5.09 8.87 -10.26
C ALA A 73 -5.44 7.38 -10.14
N ILE A 74 -6.71 7.11 -9.88
CA ILE A 74 -7.32 5.78 -9.93
C ILE A 74 -8.44 5.83 -10.97
N THR A 75 -8.38 5.00 -11.99
CA THR A 75 -9.48 4.78 -12.93
C THR A 75 -10.16 3.46 -12.62
N THR A 76 -11.47 3.42 -12.85
CA THR A 76 -12.25 2.21 -12.63
C THR A 76 -12.79 1.63 -13.92
N VAL A 77 -12.68 0.31 -14.08
CA VAL A 77 -13.15 -0.42 -15.26
C VAL A 77 -14.10 -1.53 -14.82
N GLY A 78 -15.08 -1.84 -15.67
CA GLY A 78 -16.06 -2.88 -15.39
C GLY A 78 -15.67 -4.20 -16.04
N ASN A 79 -16.18 -5.29 -15.48
CA ASN A 79 -16.09 -6.61 -16.09
C ASN A 79 -17.43 -7.38 -15.95
N ALA A 80 -17.39 -8.70 -15.99
CA ALA A 80 -18.58 -9.55 -15.85
C ALA A 80 -19.20 -9.50 -14.44
N TYR A 81 -18.44 -9.08 -13.43
CA TYR A 81 -18.78 -9.11 -12.01
C TYR A 81 -18.82 -7.71 -11.37
N SER A 82 -18.09 -6.75 -11.93
CA SER A 82 -18.02 -5.36 -11.47
C SER A 82 -18.62 -4.38 -12.48
N LYS A 83 -19.13 -3.23 -11.99
CA LYS A 83 -19.56 -2.12 -12.84
C LYS A 83 -18.76 -0.87 -12.49
N PRO A 84 -18.27 -0.10 -13.48
CA PRO A 84 -17.38 1.04 -13.22
C PRO A 84 -17.98 2.03 -12.22
N LEU A 85 -19.30 2.27 -12.30
CA LEU A 85 -19.99 3.19 -11.39
C LEU A 85 -19.88 2.76 -9.92
N TYR A 86 -20.11 1.48 -9.62
CA TYR A 86 -20.02 0.97 -8.24
C TYR A 86 -18.57 0.87 -7.78
N SER A 87 -17.68 0.44 -8.66
CA SER A 87 -16.24 0.39 -8.42
C SER A 87 -15.69 1.77 -8.05
N GLY A 88 -16.04 2.82 -8.80
CA GLY A 88 -15.60 4.18 -8.48
C GLY A 88 -16.21 4.70 -7.17
N SER A 89 -17.46 4.37 -6.85
CA SER A 89 -18.05 4.68 -5.54
C SER A 89 -17.34 3.96 -4.39
N ASN A 90 -16.91 2.71 -4.58
CA ASN A 90 -16.11 1.97 -3.60
C ASN A 90 -14.77 2.66 -3.36
N VAL A 91 -14.06 3.05 -4.43
CA VAL A 91 -12.78 3.77 -4.33
C VAL A 91 -12.94 5.08 -3.58
N LEU A 92 -13.91 5.92 -3.95
CA LEU A 92 -14.14 7.21 -3.27
C LEU A 92 -14.45 7.01 -1.78
N THR A 93 -15.38 6.10 -1.46
CA THR A 93 -15.73 5.79 -0.08
C THR A 93 -14.51 5.28 0.70
N PHE A 94 -13.69 4.44 0.07
CA PHE A 94 -12.48 3.91 0.69
C PHE A 94 -11.43 4.98 0.95
N LEU A 95 -11.19 5.88 -0.02
CA LEU A 95 -10.30 7.02 0.13
C LEU A 95 -10.77 7.95 1.25
N ASP A 96 -12.08 8.18 1.37
CA ASP A 96 -12.68 8.94 2.48
C ASP A 96 -12.41 8.27 3.83
N LEU A 97 -12.58 6.95 3.92
CA LEU A 97 -12.35 6.18 5.15
C LEU A 97 -10.89 6.24 5.62
N ILE A 98 -9.92 6.29 4.71
CA ILE A 98 -8.49 6.35 5.04
C ILE A 98 -7.94 7.78 5.12
N GLY A 99 -8.79 8.80 4.91
CA GLY A 99 -8.41 10.22 4.99
C GLY A 99 -7.57 10.73 3.80
N CYS A 100 -7.75 10.13 2.62
CA CYS A 100 -6.99 10.46 1.39
C CYS A 100 -7.85 11.07 0.26
N SER A 101 -9.09 11.50 0.56
CA SER A 101 -10.09 11.99 -0.41
C SER A 101 -9.63 13.09 -1.35
N SER A 102 -8.73 13.97 -0.90
CA SER A 102 -8.32 15.18 -1.63
C SER A 102 -7.02 15.00 -2.42
N GLY A 103 -6.33 13.87 -2.26
CA GLY A 103 -4.99 13.65 -2.81
C GLY A 103 -4.93 12.89 -4.13
N VAL A 104 -6.03 12.22 -4.52
CA VAL A 104 -6.04 11.29 -5.66
C VAL A 104 -7.30 11.50 -6.50
N ALA A 105 -7.12 11.75 -7.80
CA ALA A 105 -8.24 11.86 -8.73
C ALA A 105 -8.84 10.47 -9.02
N VAL A 106 -10.18 10.38 -9.09
CA VAL A 106 -10.88 9.13 -9.43
C VAL A 106 -11.65 9.30 -10.74
N GLY A 107 -11.41 8.41 -11.71
CA GLY A 107 -12.08 8.36 -13.01
C GLY A 107 -12.95 7.11 -13.18
N TYR A 108 -14.04 7.26 -13.93
CA TYR A 108 -14.97 6.18 -14.23
C TYR A 108 -14.83 5.77 -15.69
N GLY A 109 -14.55 4.49 -15.93
CA GLY A 109 -14.62 3.89 -17.26
C GLY A 109 -16.06 3.85 -17.78
N VAL A 110 -16.21 3.96 -19.10
CA VAL A 110 -17.49 3.85 -19.82
C VAL A 110 -17.86 2.41 -20.12
#